data_AF-A0A9E6V682-F1
#
_entry.id   AF-A0A9E6V682-F1
#
_cell.length_a   1.000
_cell.length_b   1.000
_cell.length_c   1.000
_cell.angle_alpha   90.00
_cell.angle_beta   90.00
_cell.angle_gamma   90.00
#
_symmetry.space_group_name_H-M   'P 1'
#
loop_
_entity.id
_entity.type
_entity.pdbx_description
1 polymer ?
#
loop_
_entity_poly.entity_id
_entity_poly.type
_entity_poly.pdbx_seq_one_letter_code
_entity_poly.pdbx_strand_id
1 'polypeptide(L)'
;MQGNGAITFAPAAQLTQTILDAIADQSGSGGTGGDAGSYSLVKNGLGALELGGDNTFSGNASEVTDGTLRISHPTGLGLGSWTNRATLELRSASFPLVIGATAERSPANFTQSANGVLKMRITGSNCEHDRLNARTNLALAGTLVVNVSGGCRLNSGKSFTLMSANMGAGVPSVGTRNGTFANVVVIGMPAARTLSVSYTATSVVLTEAAGASARVLNIDNSDPATIYDPATDGVLLLRYLLGYRGLPLVNSAVGIGTDIRNATQIEAHLATTLSLLDVDGDGQTLAMSDGVMILRRLLTPNAALSDPVAMSAITANAKRGVRTDAEIVSAIDVLKPN
;
A
#
# COMPACT_ATOMS: atom_id res chain seq x y z
N MET A 1 26.63 16.50 -18.97
CA MET A 1 26.43 16.90 -20.39
C MET A 1 26.58 18.42 -20.50
N GLN A 2 27.12 18.94 -21.60
CA GLN A 2 27.32 20.39 -21.82
C GLN A 2 26.35 20.95 -22.87
N GLY A 3 25.97 22.22 -22.75
CA GLY A 3 24.97 22.86 -23.61
C GLY A 3 23.53 22.40 -23.33
N ASN A 4 22.58 22.78 -24.18
CA ASN A 4 21.18 22.42 -24.01
C ASN A 4 20.78 21.32 -24.98
N GLY A 5 19.98 20.35 -24.53
CA GLY A 5 19.55 19.27 -25.41
C GLY A 5 18.62 18.25 -24.79
N ALA A 6 18.49 17.13 -25.49
CA ALA A 6 17.75 15.97 -25.01
C ALA A 6 18.57 14.70 -25.27
N ILE A 7 18.58 13.81 -24.30
CA ILE A 7 19.08 12.43 -24.47
C ILE A 7 17.89 11.51 -24.70
N THR A 8 17.95 10.70 -25.75
CA THR A 8 16.85 9.80 -26.13
C THR A 8 17.25 8.35 -25.92
N PHE A 9 16.36 7.59 -25.28
CA PHE A 9 16.49 6.16 -25.08
C PHE A 9 15.32 5.43 -25.75
N ALA A 10 15.65 4.51 -26.66
CA ALA A 10 14.69 3.73 -27.43
C ALA A 10 14.90 2.21 -27.32
N PRO A 11 14.82 1.59 -26.13
CA PRO A 11 14.91 0.13 -26.01
C PRO A 11 13.83 -0.56 -26.86
N ALA A 12 14.21 -1.58 -27.62
CA ALA A 12 13.25 -2.36 -28.41
C ALA A 12 12.28 -3.13 -27.51
N ALA A 13 11.14 -3.56 -28.06
CA ALA A 13 10.12 -4.30 -27.33
C ALA A 13 10.74 -5.50 -26.58
N GLN A 14 10.26 -5.74 -25.36
CA GLN A 14 10.72 -6.80 -24.44
C GLN A 14 12.18 -6.68 -23.96
N LEU A 15 12.97 -5.73 -24.46
CA LEU A 15 14.30 -5.45 -23.92
C LEU A 15 14.22 -4.47 -22.74
N THR A 16 15.16 -4.62 -21.81
CA THR A 16 15.41 -3.64 -20.75
C THR A 16 16.80 -3.07 -20.94
N GLN A 17 16.90 -1.75 -21.05
CA GLN A 17 18.16 -1.02 -20.96
C GLN A 17 18.28 -0.48 -19.53
N THR A 18 19.43 -0.70 -18.89
CA THR A 18 19.69 -0.20 -17.53
C THR A 18 20.83 0.81 -17.59
N ILE A 19 20.61 1.98 -17.01
CA ILE A 19 21.65 2.97 -16.77
C ILE A 19 21.90 2.97 -15.26
N LEU A 20 23.04 2.43 -14.85
CA LEU A 20 23.40 2.30 -13.44
C LEU A 20 23.89 3.63 -12.86
N ASP A 21 24.66 4.39 -13.64
CA ASP A 21 25.24 5.65 -13.20
C ASP A 21 24.25 6.81 -13.26
N ALA A 22 24.59 7.88 -12.54
CA ALA A 22 23.86 9.13 -12.61
C ALA A 22 23.97 9.79 -13.99
N ILE A 23 22.82 10.23 -14.53
CA ILE A 23 22.73 11.12 -15.66
C ILE A 23 22.70 12.55 -15.13
N ALA A 24 23.69 13.34 -15.52
CA ALA A 24 23.92 14.69 -15.03
C ALA A 24 24.12 15.70 -16.17
N ASP A 25 23.59 16.91 -15.98
CA ASP A 25 23.94 18.10 -16.77
C ASP A 25 24.61 19.17 -15.90
N GLN A 26 25.08 20.25 -16.52
CA GLN A 26 25.83 21.28 -15.80
C GLN A 26 24.91 22.01 -14.81
N SER A 27 23.74 22.46 -15.27
CA SER A 27 22.82 23.27 -14.48
C SER A 27 22.34 22.55 -13.23
N GLY A 28 21.89 21.29 -13.36
CA GLY A 28 21.41 20.53 -12.22
C GLY A 28 22.52 19.97 -11.33
N SER A 29 23.78 20.04 -11.78
CA SER A 29 24.96 19.75 -10.95
C SER A 29 25.57 21.00 -10.31
N GLY A 30 24.87 22.15 -10.35
CA GLY A 30 25.30 23.39 -9.67
C GLY A 30 26.09 24.37 -10.54
N GLY A 31 26.12 24.20 -11.86
CA GLY A 31 26.65 25.22 -12.78
C GLY A 31 25.77 26.47 -12.79
N THR A 32 26.38 27.66 -12.70
CA THR A 32 25.67 28.93 -12.47
C THR A 32 25.87 30.00 -13.57
N GLY A 33 26.47 29.65 -14.72
CA GLY A 33 26.70 30.57 -15.84
C GLY A 33 25.63 30.47 -16.95
N GLY A 34 25.60 31.44 -17.87
CA GLY A 34 24.67 31.43 -19.02
C GLY A 34 24.85 30.25 -19.98
N ASP A 35 26.03 29.62 -19.95
CA ASP A 35 26.36 28.40 -20.71
C ASP A 35 26.15 27.11 -19.90
N ALA A 36 25.65 27.21 -18.66
CA ALA A 36 25.26 26.05 -17.88
C ALA A 36 24.12 25.35 -18.60
N GLY A 37 24.46 24.20 -19.17
CA GLY A 37 23.60 23.42 -20.02
C GLY A 37 22.58 22.57 -19.26
N SER A 38 21.35 22.53 -19.76
CA SER A 38 20.27 21.67 -19.26
C SER A 38 19.83 20.63 -20.29
N TYR A 39 19.69 19.39 -19.85
CA TYR A 39 19.27 18.25 -20.68
C TYR A 39 17.96 17.65 -20.19
N SER A 40 17.08 17.34 -21.15
CA SER A 40 15.88 16.53 -20.92
C SER A 40 16.13 15.07 -21.27
N LEU A 41 15.39 14.15 -20.66
CA LEU A 41 15.41 12.72 -21.02
C LEU A 41 14.15 12.35 -21.78
N VAL A 42 14.28 11.74 -22.94
CA VAL A 42 13.18 11.23 -23.76
C VAL A 42 13.24 9.71 -23.81
N LYS A 43 12.17 9.03 -23.42
CA LYS A 43 12.01 7.58 -23.51
C LYS A 43 10.91 7.22 -24.51
N ASN A 44 11.29 6.75 -25.69
CA ASN A 44 10.38 6.51 -26.83
C ASN A 44 10.46 5.10 -27.46
N GLY A 45 11.18 4.17 -26.83
CA GLY A 45 11.21 2.76 -27.26
C GLY A 45 10.08 1.94 -26.64
N LEU A 46 9.64 0.85 -27.29
CA LEU A 46 8.60 -0.05 -26.77
C LEU A 46 9.07 -0.87 -25.54
N GLY A 47 10.38 -1.02 -25.34
CA GLY A 47 10.97 -1.72 -24.20
C GLY A 47 10.99 -0.91 -22.91
N ALA A 48 11.73 -1.41 -21.93
CA ALA A 48 11.92 -0.74 -20.65
C ALA A 48 13.27 -0.02 -20.58
N LEU A 49 13.29 1.16 -19.96
CA LEU A 49 14.49 1.84 -19.49
C LEU A 49 14.47 1.85 -17.96
N GLU A 50 15.55 1.44 -17.33
CA GLU A 50 15.75 1.53 -15.89
C GLU A 50 16.83 2.56 -15.57
N LEU A 51 16.46 3.58 -14.78
CA LEU A 51 17.39 4.56 -14.24
C LEU A 51 17.74 4.16 -12.80
N GLY A 52 18.93 3.60 -12.65
CA GLY A 52 19.49 3.07 -11.41
C GLY A 52 20.42 4.04 -10.67
N GLY A 53 20.54 5.28 -11.13
CA GLY A 53 21.36 6.31 -10.49
C GLY A 53 20.54 7.46 -9.91
N ASP A 54 21.15 8.22 -9.00
CA ASP A 54 20.65 9.51 -8.55
C ASP A 54 20.95 10.58 -9.60
N ASN A 55 19.93 10.97 -10.36
CA ASN A 55 20.11 11.82 -11.54
C ASN A 55 20.02 13.31 -11.17
N THR A 56 20.76 14.13 -11.92
CA THR A 56 20.77 15.60 -11.75
C THR A 56 20.47 16.36 -13.04
N PHE A 57 20.07 15.70 -14.12
CA PHE A 57 19.61 16.43 -15.31
C PHE A 57 18.40 17.33 -14.98
N SER A 58 18.34 18.50 -15.60
CA SER A 58 17.51 19.64 -15.19
C SER A 58 16.63 20.19 -16.31
N GLY A 59 16.62 19.55 -17.48
CA GLY A 59 15.80 19.97 -18.62
C GLY A 59 14.30 19.86 -18.38
N ASN A 60 13.54 20.81 -18.93
CA ASN A 60 12.11 20.96 -18.67
C ASN A 60 11.19 20.24 -19.66
N ALA A 61 11.73 19.38 -20.52
CA ALA A 61 10.98 18.65 -21.54
C ALA A 61 11.25 17.14 -21.47
N SER A 62 11.47 16.58 -20.28
CA SER A 62 11.67 15.14 -20.12
C SER A 62 10.35 14.41 -20.28
N GLU A 63 10.34 13.29 -20.99
CA GLU A 63 9.11 12.55 -21.25
C GLU A 63 9.30 11.06 -21.47
N VAL A 64 8.23 10.32 -21.14
CA VAL A 64 8.05 8.91 -21.51
C VAL A 64 6.93 8.86 -22.53
N THR A 65 7.27 8.65 -23.80
CA THR A 65 6.30 8.56 -24.91
C THR A 65 5.90 7.13 -25.20
N ASP A 66 6.78 6.15 -24.98
CA ASP A 66 6.51 4.73 -25.22
C ASP A 66 7.19 3.80 -24.20
N GLY A 67 6.64 2.58 -24.09
CA GLY A 67 7.14 1.52 -23.23
C GLY A 67 7.09 1.87 -21.74
N THR A 68 8.12 1.44 -21.00
CA THR A 68 8.21 1.65 -19.55
C THR A 68 9.49 2.39 -19.16
N LEU A 69 9.37 3.42 -18.34
CA LEU A 69 10.47 3.98 -17.55
C LEU A 69 10.38 3.45 -16.12
N ARG A 70 11.46 2.86 -15.60
CA ARG A 70 11.58 2.39 -14.21
C ARG A 70 12.54 3.26 -13.45
N ILE A 71 12.12 3.72 -12.28
CA ILE A 71 12.93 4.52 -11.37
C ILE A 71 13.12 3.74 -10.08
N SER A 72 14.38 3.65 -9.63
CA SER A 72 14.74 2.94 -8.39
C SER A 72 15.42 3.81 -7.33
N HIS A 73 15.66 5.08 -7.63
CA HIS A 73 16.42 6.01 -6.76
C HIS A 73 15.68 7.33 -6.50
N PRO A 74 15.82 7.95 -5.32
CA PRO A 74 15.04 9.14 -4.90
C PRO A 74 15.13 10.35 -5.84
N THR A 75 16.20 10.44 -6.63
CA THR A 75 16.38 11.50 -7.64
C THR A 75 16.42 10.96 -9.06
N GLY A 76 15.89 9.76 -9.30
CA GLY A 76 16.00 9.13 -10.61
C GLY A 76 15.25 9.85 -11.74
N LEU A 77 14.31 10.74 -11.43
CA LEU A 77 13.71 11.66 -12.42
C LEU A 77 14.52 12.96 -12.62
N GLY A 78 15.64 13.15 -11.94
CA GLY A 78 16.36 14.41 -12.01
C GLY A 78 15.56 15.59 -11.44
N LEU A 79 16.00 16.80 -11.79
CA LEU A 79 15.50 18.06 -11.24
C LEU A 79 14.54 18.79 -12.19
N GLY A 80 14.52 18.37 -13.45
CA GLY A 80 13.73 18.99 -14.52
C GLY A 80 12.23 18.66 -14.45
N SER A 81 11.50 19.11 -15.47
CA SER A 81 10.06 18.83 -15.62
C SER A 81 9.82 17.56 -16.43
N TRP A 82 8.80 16.79 -16.03
CA TRP A 82 8.46 15.48 -16.60
C TRP A 82 7.05 15.40 -17.14
N THR A 83 6.90 14.71 -18.27
CA THR A 83 5.61 14.28 -18.82
C THR A 83 5.59 12.77 -19.04
N ASN A 84 4.74 12.05 -18.32
CA ASN A 84 4.49 10.63 -18.54
C ASN A 84 3.30 10.45 -19.51
N ARG A 85 3.56 9.92 -20.71
CA ARG A 85 2.55 9.58 -21.73
C ARG A 85 2.40 8.07 -21.96
N ALA A 86 3.32 7.26 -21.44
CA ALA A 86 3.28 5.80 -21.46
C ALA A 86 3.36 5.26 -20.02
N THR A 87 4.26 4.33 -19.69
CA THR A 87 4.35 3.78 -18.33
C THR A 87 5.53 4.36 -17.56
N LEU A 88 5.26 4.90 -16.36
CA LEU A 88 6.27 5.18 -15.34
C LEU A 88 6.06 4.21 -14.17
N GLU A 89 7.10 3.52 -13.76
CA GLU A 89 7.08 2.56 -12.66
C GLU A 89 8.09 2.96 -11.59
N LEU A 90 7.59 3.24 -10.39
CA LEU A 90 8.43 3.46 -9.21
C LEU A 90 8.70 2.11 -8.56
N ARG A 91 9.97 1.71 -8.48
CA ARG A 91 10.37 0.40 -8.00
C ARG A 91 11.70 0.48 -7.26
N SER A 92 11.67 0.38 -5.93
CA SER A 92 12.85 0.08 -5.13
C SER A 92 12.78 -1.37 -4.62
N ALA A 93 13.95 -2.02 -4.53
CA ALA A 93 14.06 -3.40 -4.08
C ALA A 93 13.89 -3.56 -2.56
N SER A 94 14.23 -2.54 -1.77
CA SER A 94 14.47 -2.71 -0.33
C SER A 94 13.69 -1.74 0.56
N PHE A 95 13.21 -0.63 0.03
CA PHE A 95 12.53 0.40 0.80
C PHE A 95 11.51 1.14 -0.07
N PRO A 96 10.54 1.86 0.53
CA PRO A 96 9.71 2.78 -0.20
C PRO A 96 10.56 3.80 -0.96
N LEU A 97 10.30 3.92 -2.26
CA LEU A 97 10.95 4.88 -3.12
C LEU A 97 10.21 6.22 -3.00
N VAL A 98 10.84 7.20 -2.37
CA VAL A 98 10.32 8.58 -2.31
C VAL A 98 11.08 9.43 -3.32
N ILE A 99 10.48 9.63 -4.49
CA ILE A 99 11.02 10.55 -5.49
C ILE A 99 10.80 11.99 -5.03
N GLY A 100 11.86 12.78 -5.01
CA GLY A 100 11.80 14.16 -4.54
C GLY A 100 11.61 14.24 -3.02
N ALA A 101 12.36 13.45 -2.24
CA ALA A 101 12.32 13.49 -0.79
C ALA A 101 12.65 14.88 -0.19
N THR A 102 13.38 15.72 -0.94
CA THR A 102 13.62 17.13 -0.60
C THR A 102 13.24 18.04 -1.78
N ALA A 103 12.93 19.31 -1.49
CA ALA A 103 12.56 20.31 -2.48
C ALA A 103 13.57 20.39 -3.64
N GLU A 104 14.84 20.49 -3.28
CA GLU A 104 15.97 20.66 -4.22
C GLU A 104 16.20 19.43 -5.10
N ARG A 105 15.73 18.27 -4.66
CA ARG A 105 15.91 16.97 -5.32
C ARG A 105 14.65 16.45 -6.02
N SER A 106 13.56 17.22 -5.96
CA SER A 106 12.31 16.91 -6.64
C SER A 106 12.35 17.35 -8.10
N PRO A 107 11.71 16.61 -9.03
CA PRO A 107 11.43 17.14 -10.36
C PRO A 107 10.63 18.44 -10.23
N ALA A 108 10.91 19.40 -11.12
CA ALA A 108 10.25 20.71 -11.09
C ALA A 108 8.73 20.55 -11.19
N ASN A 109 8.25 20.05 -12.32
CA ASN A 109 6.85 19.70 -12.54
C ASN A 109 6.73 18.23 -12.92
N PHE A 110 5.60 17.61 -12.59
CA PHE A 110 5.26 16.28 -13.09
C PHE A 110 3.86 16.26 -13.70
N THR A 111 3.78 15.82 -14.95
CA THR A 111 2.54 15.70 -15.71
C THR A 111 2.29 14.24 -16.05
N GLN A 112 1.21 13.68 -15.51
CA GLN A 112 0.63 12.42 -15.94
C GLN A 112 -0.39 12.69 -17.05
N SER A 113 -0.14 12.19 -18.26
CA SER A 113 -1.05 12.37 -19.40
C SER A 113 -2.19 11.35 -19.40
N ALA A 114 -3.24 11.63 -20.17
CA ALA A 114 -4.43 10.77 -20.27
C ALA A 114 -4.14 9.34 -20.72
N ASN A 115 -3.12 9.15 -21.56
CA ASN A 115 -2.71 7.82 -22.04
C ASN A 115 -1.67 7.15 -21.14
N GLY A 116 -1.14 7.90 -20.17
CA GLY A 116 -0.07 7.39 -19.34
C GLY A 116 -0.61 6.55 -18.17
N VAL A 117 0.26 5.65 -17.70
CA VAL A 117 0.09 4.84 -16.51
C VAL A 117 1.21 5.16 -15.54
N LEU A 118 0.87 5.48 -14.30
CA LEU A 118 1.83 5.51 -13.20
C LEU A 118 1.63 4.28 -12.32
N LYS A 119 2.72 3.56 -12.04
CA LYS A 119 2.74 2.41 -11.15
C LYS A 119 3.50 2.73 -9.88
N MET A 120 2.86 2.51 -8.74
CA MET A 120 3.40 2.70 -7.39
C MET A 120 3.08 1.46 -6.55
N ARG A 121 3.76 1.30 -5.41
CA ARG A 121 3.57 0.15 -4.54
C ARG A 121 3.28 0.54 -3.09
N ILE A 122 2.56 -0.34 -2.41
CA ILE A 122 2.46 -0.41 -0.95
C ILE A 122 2.96 -1.81 -0.56
N THR A 123 3.99 -1.90 0.26
CA THR A 123 4.69 -3.16 0.50
C THR A 123 5.23 -3.28 1.92
N GLY A 124 5.72 -4.48 2.25
CA GLY A 124 6.32 -4.79 3.54
C GLY A 124 5.26 -4.95 4.64
N SER A 125 5.66 -5.57 5.76
CA SER A 125 4.79 -5.80 6.92
C SER A 125 4.24 -4.49 7.51
N ASN A 126 4.98 -3.38 7.39
CA ASN A 126 4.57 -2.07 7.87
C ASN A 126 3.69 -1.27 6.88
N CYS A 127 3.40 -1.83 5.70
CA CYS A 127 2.72 -1.14 4.61
C CYS A 127 3.37 0.20 4.27
N GLU A 128 4.66 0.13 3.97
CA GLU A 128 5.44 1.21 3.42
C GLU A 128 5.00 1.49 1.99
N HIS A 129 5.17 2.71 1.49
CA HIS A 129 4.61 3.12 0.21
C HIS A 129 5.58 3.97 -0.60
N ASP A 130 5.64 3.71 -1.90
CA ASP A 130 6.37 4.56 -2.84
C ASP A 130 5.65 5.92 -2.96
N ARG A 131 6.41 7.00 -3.20
CA ARG A 131 5.92 8.37 -3.30
C ARG A 131 6.58 9.11 -4.46
N LEU A 132 5.82 10.00 -5.08
CA LEU A 132 6.32 10.91 -6.11
C LEU A 132 5.98 12.35 -5.75
N ASN A 133 7.01 13.13 -5.43
CA ASN A 133 6.83 14.52 -5.12
C ASN A 133 7.34 15.40 -6.26
N ALA A 134 6.59 16.45 -6.57
CA ALA A 134 7.00 17.51 -7.48
C ALA A 134 7.29 18.78 -6.67
N ARG A 135 8.32 19.52 -7.10
CA ARG A 135 8.72 20.78 -6.47
C ARG A 135 7.62 21.82 -6.60
N THR A 136 7.05 21.94 -7.80
CA THR A 136 5.97 22.89 -8.12
C THR A 136 4.70 22.12 -8.42
N ASN A 137 4.38 21.84 -9.69
CA ASN A 137 3.04 21.42 -10.08
C ASN A 137 2.93 19.92 -10.36
N LEU A 138 1.76 19.38 -10.03
CA LEU A 138 1.29 18.08 -10.46
C LEU A 138 0.12 18.26 -11.42
N ALA A 139 0.21 17.71 -12.62
CA ALA A 139 -0.94 17.59 -13.53
C ALA A 139 -1.30 16.11 -13.68
N LEU A 140 -2.55 15.75 -13.42
CA LEU A 140 -3.01 14.36 -13.31
C LEU A 140 -4.12 14.05 -14.31
N ALA A 141 -3.94 12.94 -15.01
CA ALA A 141 -4.91 12.30 -15.89
C ALA A 141 -4.58 10.79 -15.97
N GLY A 142 -5.26 10.04 -16.83
CA GLY A 142 -4.90 8.67 -17.15
C GLY A 142 -5.07 7.71 -15.97
N THR A 143 -4.15 6.76 -15.82
CA THR A 143 -4.31 5.64 -14.88
C THR A 143 -3.24 5.65 -13.78
N LEU A 144 -3.69 5.51 -12.54
CA LEU A 144 -2.85 5.13 -11.41
C LEU A 144 -3.01 3.63 -11.14
N VAL A 145 -1.89 2.92 -11.03
CA VAL A 145 -1.85 1.53 -10.58
C VAL A 145 -1.11 1.45 -9.25
N VAL A 146 -1.76 0.87 -8.25
CA VAL A 146 -1.21 0.67 -6.91
C VAL A 146 -1.11 -0.82 -6.66
N ASN A 147 0.11 -1.33 -6.51
CA ASN A 147 0.35 -2.73 -6.19
C ASN A 147 0.58 -2.89 -4.68
N VAL A 148 -0.29 -3.66 -4.03
CA VAL A 148 -0.17 -4.02 -2.61
C VAL A 148 0.46 -5.40 -2.51
N SER A 149 1.63 -5.49 -1.87
CA SER A 149 2.43 -6.73 -1.84
C SER A 149 3.23 -6.90 -0.55
N GLY A 150 4.08 -7.93 -0.47
CA GLY A 150 5.10 -8.06 0.57
C GLY A 150 4.55 -8.20 1.98
N GLY A 151 3.39 -8.84 2.15
CA GLY A 151 2.76 -9.02 3.46
C GLY A 151 2.10 -7.78 4.04
N CYS A 152 1.96 -6.69 3.27
CA CYS A 152 1.27 -5.49 3.74
C CYS A 152 -0.18 -5.81 4.11
N ARG A 153 -0.50 -5.59 5.39
CA ARG A 153 -1.85 -5.57 5.94
C ARG A 153 -2.21 -4.13 6.28
N LEU A 154 -2.96 -3.48 5.39
CA LEU A 154 -3.45 -2.12 5.61
C LEU A 154 -4.36 -2.10 6.85
N ASN A 155 -4.29 -1.09 7.72
CA ASN A 155 -5.26 -0.92 8.81
C ASN A 155 -6.44 -0.08 8.32
N SER A 156 -7.62 -0.34 8.90
CA SER A 156 -8.85 0.41 8.61
C SER A 156 -8.61 1.91 8.70
N GLY A 157 -8.93 2.66 7.64
CA GLY A 157 -8.82 4.13 7.64
C GLY A 157 -7.39 4.68 7.56
N LYS A 158 -6.37 3.82 7.39
CA LYS A 158 -4.99 4.29 7.17
C LYS A 158 -4.91 5.03 5.84
N SER A 159 -4.25 6.18 5.86
CA SER A 159 -4.05 7.03 4.68
C SER A 159 -2.57 7.13 4.30
N PHE A 160 -2.31 7.19 2.99
CA PHE A 160 -0.99 7.28 2.38
C PHE A 160 -0.94 8.45 1.41
N THR A 161 0.03 9.34 1.59
CA THR A 161 0.26 10.41 0.61
C THR A 161 1.14 9.85 -0.49
N LEU A 162 0.56 9.49 -1.64
CA LEU A 162 1.34 9.01 -2.78
C LEU A 162 2.04 10.12 -3.52
N MET A 163 1.45 11.31 -3.53
CA MET A 163 2.00 12.45 -4.25
C MET A 163 1.81 13.75 -3.50
N SER A 164 2.81 14.61 -3.64
CA SER A 164 2.76 15.99 -3.19
C SER A 164 3.30 16.91 -4.28
N ALA A 165 2.53 17.94 -4.61
CA ALA A 165 2.99 19.17 -5.22
C ALA A 165 3.60 20.05 -4.12
N ASN A 166 4.29 21.12 -4.53
CA ASN A 166 4.75 22.19 -3.64
C ASN A 166 5.65 21.75 -2.48
N MET A 167 6.70 20.99 -2.76
CA MET A 167 7.69 20.66 -1.73
C MET A 167 8.67 21.80 -1.40
N GLY A 168 8.56 22.97 -2.03
CA GLY A 168 9.47 24.10 -1.86
C GLY A 168 9.27 24.91 -0.56
N ALA A 169 10.35 25.17 0.16
CA ALA A 169 10.36 26.13 1.26
C ALA A 169 10.35 27.58 0.71
N GLY A 170 9.31 28.36 1.02
CA GLY A 170 9.42 29.81 1.17
C GLY A 170 9.34 30.73 -0.07
N VAL A 171 8.71 30.36 -1.19
CA VAL A 171 8.42 31.30 -2.31
C VAL A 171 6.94 31.19 -2.71
N PRO A 172 6.21 32.29 -3.04
CA PRO A 172 4.73 32.33 -3.00
C PRO A 172 4.01 31.58 -4.12
N SER A 173 4.72 30.82 -4.95
CA SER A 173 4.10 29.94 -5.93
C SER A 173 3.75 28.63 -5.25
N VAL A 174 2.61 28.60 -4.58
CA VAL A 174 2.00 27.36 -4.07
C VAL A 174 1.82 26.46 -5.29
N GLY A 175 2.75 25.54 -5.52
CA GLY A 175 2.60 24.53 -6.57
C GLY A 175 1.26 23.82 -6.40
N THR A 176 0.51 23.67 -7.49
CA THR A 176 -0.85 23.11 -7.40
C THR A 176 -0.90 21.73 -8.03
N ARG A 177 -1.85 20.93 -7.53
CA ARG A 177 -2.33 19.72 -8.20
C ARG A 177 -3.51 20.10 -9.09
N ASN A 178 -3.39 19.85 -10.39
CA ASN A 178 -4.48 19.99 -11.35
C ASN A 178 -4.92 18.62 -11.88
N GLY A 179 -6.23 18.43 -12.04
CA GLY A 179 -6.82 17.17 -12.50
C GLY A 179 -6.85 16.04 -11.47
N THR A 180 -7.34 14.88 -11.93
CA THR A 180 -7.44 13.62 -11.18
C THR A 180 -7.08 12.46 -12.10
N PHE A 181 -6.75 11.30 -11.54
CA PHE A 181 -6.65 10.10 -12.36
C PHE A 181 -8.05 9.73 -12.87
N ALA A 182 -8.14 9.36 -14.14
CA ALA A 182 -9.38 8.87 -14.75
C ALA A 182 -9.68 7.44 -14.28
N ASN A 183 -8.63 6.64 -14.06
CA ASN A 183 -8.74 5.28 -13.57
C ASN A 183 -7.77 5.05 -12.42
N VAL A 184 -8.22 4.33 -11.40
CA VAL A 184 -7.36 3.86 -10.31
C VAL A 184 -7.53 2.36 -10.21
N VAL A 185 -6.44 1.64 -10.41
CA VAL A 185 -6.39 0.18 -10.37
C VAL A 185 -5.57 -0.23 -9.16
N VAL A 186 -6.18 -1.04 -8.31
CA VAL A 186 -5.52 -1.58 -7.13
C VAL A 186 -5.34 -3.08 -7.33
N ILE A 187 -4.11 -3.55 -7.14
CA ILE A 187 -3.74 -4.96 -7.32
C ILE A 187 -3.25 -5.49 -5.97
N GLY A 188 -3.59 -6.74 -5.64
CA GLY A 188 -3.11 -7.40 -4.42
C GLY A 188 -3.89 -7.04 -3.14
N MET A 189 -5.02 -6.35 -3.26
CA MET A 189 -5.92 -6.13 -2.13
C MET A 189 -6.96 -7.25 -1.98
N PRO A 190 -7.36 -7.61 -0.74
CA PRO A 190 -8.48 -8.51 -0.49
C PRO A 190 -9.79 -7.95 -1.06
N ALA A 191 -10.66 -8.81 -1.61
CA ALA A 191 -11.90 -8.42 -2.29
C ALA A 191 -12.88 -7.62 -1.41
N ALA A 192 -12.84 -7.81 -0.08
CA ALA A 192 -13.71 -7.10 0.87
C ALA A 192 -13.20 -5.69 1.24
N ARG A 193 -12.06 -5.26 0.70
CA ARG A 193 -11.41 -4.00 1.06
C ARG A 193 -11.15 -3.16 -0.18
N THR A 194 -11.34 -1.85 -0.03
CA THR A 194 -11.15 -0.90 -1.12
C THR A 194 -10.24 0.24 -0.70
N LEU A 195 -9.34 0.65 -1.58
CA LEU A 195 -8.68 1.95 -1.48
C LEU A 195 -9.49 2.98 -2.25
N SER A 196 -9.82 4.08 -1.57
CA SER A 196 -10.34 5.28 -2.19
C SER A 196 -9.21 6.27 -2.43
N VAL A 197 -9.33 7.06 -3.50
CA VAL A 197 -8.38 8.14 -3.78
C VAL A 197 -9.08 9.45 -3.48
N SER A 198 -8.42 10.29 -2.68
CA SER A 198 -8.81 11.66 -2.45
C SER A 198 -7.73 12.60 -2.98
N TYR A 199 -8.18 13.75 -3.45
CA TYR A 199 -7.33 14.73 -4.10
C TYR A 199 -7.48 16.07 -3.39
N THR A 200 -6.40 16.58 -2.80
CA THR A 200 -6.34 17.93 -2.23
C THR A 200 -5.71 18.90 -3.21
N ALA A 201 -5.71 20.20 -2.92
CA ALA A 201 -5.09 21.22 -3.77
C ALA A 201 -3.60 20.93 -4.09
N THR A 202 -2.92 20.14 -3.26
CA THR A 202 -1.48 19.86 -3.38
C THR A 202 -1.14 18.37 -3.36
N SER A 203 -2.07 17.45 -3.09
CA SER A 203 -1.71 16.06 -2.81
C SER A 203 -2.69 15.06 -3.38
N VAL A 204 -2.18 13.85 -3.61
CA VAL A 204 -2.96 12.64 -3.87
C VAL A 204 -2.81 11.74 -2.66
N VAL A 205 -3.94 11.45 -2.00
CA VAL A 205 -3.99 10.63 -0.80
C VAL A 205 -4.81 9.40 -1.11
N LEU A 206 -4.22 8.23 -0.88
CA LEU A 206 -4.97 6.99 -0.80
C LEU A 206 -5.46 6.82 0.62
N THR A 207 -6.74 6.51 0.77
CA THR A 207 -7.31 6.14 2.06
C THR A 207 -7.95 4.79 1.88
N GLU A 208 -7.51 3.83 2.69
CA GLU A 208 -8.24 2.59 2.79
C GLU A 208 -9.60 2.90 3.40
N ALA A 209 -10.67 2.55 2.68
CA ALA A 209 -12.02 2.97 3.03
C ALA A 209 -12.30 2.53 4.46
N ALA A 210 -12.72 3.49 5.30
CA ALA A 210 -13.18 3.19 6.64
C ALA A 210 -14.48 2.38 6.52
N GLY A 211 -14.29 1.06 6.52
CA GLY A 211 -15.32 0.05 6.32
C GLY A 211 -14.88 -1.21 7.03
N ALA A 212 -14.50 -1.03 8.31
CA ALA A 212 -14.02 -2.03 9.24
C ALA A 212 -12.77 -2.80 8.74
N SER A 213 -11.74 -2.96 9.58
CA SER A 213 -11.25 -4.34 9.74
C SER A 213 -12.55 -5.04 10.09
N ALA A 214 -13.19 -5.76 9.14
CA ALA A 214 -14.45 -6.45 9.41
C ALA A 214 -14.25 -7.03 10.79
N ARG A 215 -15.11 -6.68 11.75
CA ARG A 215 -14.95 -7.14 13.14
C ARG A 215 -15.09 -8.65 13.04
N VAL A 216 -14.03 -9.34 12.63
CA VAL A 216 -14.10 -10.68 12.02
C VAL A 216 -14.53 -11.61 13.13
N LEU A 217 -14.03 -11.32 14.33
CA LEU A 217 -14.41 -11.94 15.57
C LEU A 217 -15.68 -11.37 16.21
N ASN A 218 -16.38 -10.39 15.64
CA ASN A 218 -17.78 -10.13 15.98
C ASN A 218 -18.64 -10.98 15.02
N ILE A 219 -18.72 -12.27 15.31
CA ILE A 219 -19.31 -13.31 14.46
C ILE A 219 -20.84 -13.24 14.52
N ASP A 220 -21.42 -12.89 15.67
CA ASP A 220 -22.87 -12.74 15.82
C ASP A 220 -23.39 -11.33 15.51
N ASN A 221 -22.50 -10.36 15.31
CA ASN A 221 -22.81 -8.93 15.13
C ASN A 221 -23.52 -8.32 16.33
N SER A 222 -23.16 -8.74 17.55
CA SER A 222 -23.71 -8.20 18.79
C SER A 222 -23.27 -6.77 19.07
N ASP A 223 -24.00 -6.11 19.98
CA ASP A 223 -23.86 -4.71 20.34
C ASP A 223 -22.47 -4.39 20.96
N PRO A 224 -22.08 -3.09 21.06
CA PRO A 224 -20.73 -2.70 21.49
C PRO A 224 -20.25 -3.26 22.84
N ALA A 225 -21.16 -3.65 23.74
CA ALA A 225 -20.80 -4.23 25.03
C ALA A 225 -20.27 -5.68 24.92
N THR A 226 -20.67 -6.43 23.89
CA THR A 226 -20.29 -7.84 23.67
C THR A 226 -19.69 -8.09 22.29
N ILE A 227 -19.27 -7.02 21.62
CA ILE A 227 -18.65 -6.98 20.29
C ILE A 227 -17.59 -8.08 20.02
N TYR A 228 -16.85 -8.52 21.04
CA TYR A 228 -15.85 -9.59 20.95
C TYR A 228 -15.96 -10.47 22.20
N ASP A 229 -17.02 -11.26 22.29
CA ASP A 229 -17.33 -12.05 23.48
C ASP A 229 -16.89 -13.52 23.28
N PRO A 230 -16.05 -14.07 24.18
CA PRO A 230 -15.65 -15.48 24.10
C PRO A 230 -16.83 -16.46 24.17
N ALA A 231 -17.93 -16.11 24.86
CA ALA A 231 -19.10 -16.96 25.04
C ALA A 231 -20.04 -16.99 23.84
N THR A 232 -19.99 -15.98 22.96
CA THR A 232 -20.75 -15.95 21.71
C THR A 232 -19.81 -16.19 20.53
N ASP A 233 -18.92 -15.25 20.23
CA ASP A 233 -18.03 -15.31 19.08
C ASP A 233 -17.05 -16.49 19.15
N GLY A 234 -16.37 -16.65 20.28
CA GLY A 234 -15.43 -17.76 20.48
C GLY A 234 -16.10 -19.13 20.33
N VAL A 235 -17.32 -19.27 20.88
CA VAL A 235 -18.11 -20.50 20.80
C VAL A 235 -18.64 -20.74 19.38
N LEU A 236 -19.15 -19.70 18.70
CA LEU A 236 -19.65 -19.80 17.32
C LEU A 236 -18.54 -20.22 16.36
N LEU A 237 -17.34 -19.64 16.50
CA LEU A 237 -16.16 -20.04 15.72
C LEU A 237 -15.84 -21.52 15.92
N LEU A 238 -15.72 -21.96 17.18
CA LEU A 238 -15.40 -23.35 17.49
C LEU A 238 -16.45 -24.32 16.97
N ARG A 239 -17.74 -24.02 17.17
CA ARG A 239 -18.85 -24.84 16.64
C ARG A 239 -18.78 -24.93 15.12
N TYR A 240 -18.57 -23.83 14.43
CA TYR A 240 -18.45 -23.84 12.98
C TYR A 240 -17.26 -24.69 12.50
N LEU A 241 -16.08 -24.55 13.12
CA LEU A 241 -14.88 -25.33 12.77
C LEU A 241 -15.02 -26.81 13.12
N LEU A 242 -15.84 -27.16 14.11
CA LEU A 242 -16.22 -28.54 14.45
C LEU A 242 -17.31 -29.12 13.52
N GLY A 243 -17.82 -28.33 12.57
CA GLY A 243 -18.80 -28.77 11.58
C GLY A 243 -20.27 -28.53 11.94
N TYR A 244 -20.57 -27.84 13.05
CA TYR A 244 -21.95 -27.49 13.40
C TYR A 244 -22.49 -26.42 12.46
N ARG A 245 -23.74 -26.59 12.01
CA ARG A 245 -24.47 -25.69 11.10
C ARG A 245 -25.92 -25.54 11.58
N GLY A 246 -26.65 -24.55 11.10
CA GLY A 246 -28.06 -24.31 11.45
C GLY A 246 -28.28 -24.07 12.94
N LEU A 247 -29.34 -24.65 13.51
CA LEU A 247 -29.66 -24.50 14.94
C LEU A 247 -28.52 -24.93 15.87
N PRO A 248 -27.86 -26.09 15.69
CA PRO A 248 -26.71 -26.48 16.51
C PRO A 248 -25.55 -25.47 16.52
N LEU A 249 -25.37 -24.67 15.47
CA LEU A 249 -24.38 -23.61 15.43
C LEU A 249 -24.73 -22.49 16.42
N VAL A 250 -25.98 -21.99 16.37
CA VAL A 250 -26.38 -20.76 17.07
C VAL A 250 -27.03 -20.96 18.43
N ASN A 251 -27.50 -22.17 18.76
CA ASN A 251 -28.30 -22.41 19.95
C ASN A 251 -27.56 -21.98 21.24
N SER A 252 -28.11 -20.99 21.94
CA SER A 252 -27.52 -20.39 23.15
C SER A 252 -26.08 -19.89 22.99
N ALA A 253 -25.68 -19.47 21.78
CA ALA A 253 -24.34 -18.98 21.49
C ALA A 253 -24.34 -17.63 20.74
N VAL A 254 -25.46 -16.92 20.77
CA VAL A 254 -25.64 -15.63 20.10
C VAL A 254 -25.99 -14.59 21.16
N GLY A 255 -25.35 -13.43 21.07
CA GLY A 255 -25.50 -12.32 22.01
C GLY A 255 -26.79 -11.52 21.83
N ILE A 256 -26.77 -10.33 22.41
CA ILE A 256 -27.88 -9.38 22.33
C ILE A 256 -27.48 -8.25 21.39
N GLY A 257 -28.42 -7.85 20.53
CA GLY A 257 -28.22 -6.70 19.67
C GLY A 257 -29.39 -6.43 18.76
N THR A 258 -29.32 -5.28 18.08
CA THR A 258 -30.37 -4.82 17.16
C THR A 258 -30.25 -5.40 15.74
N ASP A 259 -29.07 -5.95 15.40
CA ASP A 259 -28.75 -6.51 14.07
C ASP A 259 -27.98 -7.84 14.19
N ILE A 260 -28.48 -8.74 15.04
CA ILE A 260 -27.89 -10.04 15.27
C ILE A 260 -27.98 -10.93 14.02
N ARG A 261 -26.85 -11.55 13.65
CA ARG A 261 -26.83 -12.52 12.56
C ARG A 261 -27.58 -13.79 12.93
N ASN A 262 -28.43 -14.26 12.01
CA ASN A 262 -28.99 -15.60 12.09
C ASN A 262 -27.98 -16.68 11.68
N ALA A 263 -28.33 -17.96 11.83
CA ALA A 263 -27.44 -19.08 11.51
C ALA A 263 -26.87 -19.03 10.07
N THR A 264 -27.70 -18.74 9.07
CA THR A 264 -27.27 -18.64 7.67
C THR A 264 -26.28 -17.48 7.47
N GLN A 265 -26.54 -16.34 8.10
CA GLN A 265 -25.65 -15.17 8.02
C GLN A 265 -24.31 -15.42 8.75
N ILE A 266 -24.33 -16.13 9.89
CA ILE A 266 -23.12 -16.52 10.61
C ILE A 266 -22.27 -17.48 9.76
N GLU A 267 -22.90 -18.48 9.13
CA GLU A 267 -22.20 -19.42 8.24
C GLU A 267 -21.57 -18.70 7.05
N ALA A 268 -22.28 -17.76 6.43
CA ALA A 268 -21.75 -16.96 5.34
C ALA A 268 -20.57 -16.07 5.78
N HIS A 269 -20.69 -15.42 6.95
CA HIS A 269 -19.62 -14.62 7.54
C HIS A 269 -18.36 -15.46 7.78
N LEU A 270 -18.51 -16.64 8.39
CA LEU A 270 -17.37 -17.52 8.67
C LEU A 270 -16.77 -18.11 7.39
N ALA A 271 -17.60 -18.58 6.44
CA ALA A 271 -17.13 -19.13 5.17
C ALA A 271 -16.26 -18.14 4.37
N THR A 272 -16.59 -16.83 4.41
CA THR A 272 -15.85 -15.78 3.70
C THR A 272 -14.62 -15.28 4.45
N THR A 273 -14.50 -15.59 5.75
CA THR A 273 -13.40 -15.10 6.61
C THR A 273 -12.44 -16.19 7.08
N LEU A 274 -12.70 -17.47 6.76
CA LEU A 274 -11.85 -18.61 7.16
C LEU A 274 -10.34 -18.39 6.93
N SER A 275 -9.93 -17.90 5.76
CA SER A 275 -8.52 -17.68 5.46
C SER A 275 -7.86 -16.58 6.32
N LEU A 276 -8.65 -15.68 6.90
CA LEU A 276 -8.16 -14.65 7.83
C LEU A 276 -8.01 -15.20 9.26
N LEU A 277 -8.68 -16.31 9.56
CA LEU A 277 -8.71 -16.96 10.86
C LEU A 277 -7.57 -17.97 11.05
N ASP A 278 -6.74 -18.25 10.02
CA ASP A 278 -5.45 -18.93 10.16
C ASP A 278 -4.45 -17.99 10.86
N VAL A 279 -4.43 -18.03 12.20
CA VAL A 279 -3.68 -17.11 13.06
C VAL A 279 -2.28 -17.60 13.37
N ASP A 280 -1.98 -18.89 13.22
CA ASP A 280 -0.62 -19.41 13.36
C ASP A 280 0.16 -19.53 12.03
N GLY A 281 -0.55 -19.45 10.90
CA GLY A 281 0.03 -19.38 9.56
C GLY A 281 0.43 -20.73 9.01
N ASP A 282 -0.19 -21.82 9.44
CA ASP A 282 0.08 -23.17 8.93
C ASP A 282 -0.69 -23.49 7.62
N GLY A 283 -1.55 -22.57 7.16
CA GLY A 283 -2.35 -22.71 5.95
C GLY A 283 -3.66 -23.47 6.16
N GLN A 284 -3.97 -23.88 7.38
CA GLN A 284 -5.23 -24.49 7.77
C GLN A 284 -5.94 -23.63 8.82
N THR A 285 -7.25 -23.76 8.92
CA THR A 285 -8.04 -23.12 9.97
C THR A 285 -8.78 -24.19 10.73
N LEU A 286 -8.27 -24.53 11.93
CA LEU A 286 -8.75 -25.71 12.68
C LEU A 286 -9.27 -25.32 14.07
N ALA A 287 -10.31 -26.02 14.52
CA ALA A 287 -10.93 -25.76 15.83
C ALA A 287 -9.91 -25.87 16.97
N MET A 288 -9.09 -26.94 16.98
CA MET A 288 -8.10 -27.22 18.02
C MET A 288 -6.77 -26.47 17.83
N SER A 289 -6.64 -25.68 16.76
CA SER A 289 -5.50 -24.76 16.55
C SER A 289 -6.01 -23.33 16.71
N ASP A 290 -6.33 -22.67 15.62
CA ASP A 290 -6.75 -21.27 15.54
C ASP A 290 -7.95 -20.96 16.41
N GLY A 291 -8.97 -21.82 16.38
CA GLY A 291 -10.19 -21.64 17.15
C GLY A 291 -9.93 -21.52 18.65
N VAL A 292 -9.07 -22.38 19.19
CA VAL A 292 -8.67 -22.36 20.60
C VAL A 292 -7.76 -21.16 20.92
N MET A 293 -6.81 -20.80 20.04
CA MET A 293 -5.95 -19.63 20.24
C MET A 293 -6.77 -18.33 20.25
N ILE A 294 -7.71 -18.19 19.32
CA ILE A 294 -8.65 -17.07 19.25
C ILE A 294 -9.52 -17.03 20.52
N LEU A 295 -10.13 -18.15 20.93
CA LEU A 295 -10.94 -18.20 22.15
C LEU A 295 -10.14 -17.79 23.39
N ARG A 296 -8.91 -18.30 23.56
CA ARG A 296 -8.06 -17.96 24.70
C ARG A 296 -7.69 -16.48 24.72
N ARG A 297 -7.45 -15.87 23.55
CA ARG A 297 -7.21 -14.43 23.46
C ARG A 297 -8.46 -13.63 23.80
N LEU A 298 -9.65 -14.06 23.38
CA LEU A 298 -10.92 -13.42 23.77
C LEU A 298 -11.19 -13.50 25.29
N LEU A 299 -10.78 -14.59 25.94
CA LEU A 299 -10.85 -14.75 27.40
C LEU A 299 -9.81 -13.89 28.15
N THR A 300 -8.75 -13.46 27.49
CA THR A 300 -7.65 -12.68 28.08
C THR A 300 -7.36 -11.40 27.29
N PRO A 301 -8.36 -10.52 27.08
CA PRO A 301 -8.27 -9.42 26.12
C PRO A 301 -7.24 -8.35 26.52
N ASN A 302 -6.89 -8.28 27.81
CA ASN A 302 -5.97 -7.30 28.39
C ASN A 302 -4.56 -7.85 28.63
N ALA A 303 -4.27 -9.11 28.26
CA ALA A 303 -2.93 -9.64 28.36
C ALA A 303 -1.96 -8.83 27.49
N ALA A 304 -0.86 -8.36 28.07
CA ALA A 304 0.13 -7.53 27.41
C ALA A 304 0.97 -8.34 26.43
N LEU A 305 1.18 -7.83 25.22
CA LEU A 305 2.03 -8.48 24.20
C LEU A 305 3.49 -8.67 24.65
N SER A 306 3.93 -7.87 25.63
CA SER A 306 5.27 -7.96 26.24
C SER A 306 5.40 -9.03 27.32
N ASP A 307 4.31 -9.71 27.70
CA ASP A 307 4.33 -10.79 28.69
C ASP A 307 4.47 -12.15 27.99
N PRO A 308 5.68 -12.76 27.97
CA PRO A 308 5.91 -14.02 27.27
C PRO A 308 5.14 -15.20 27.89
N VAL A 309 4.81 -15.15 29.19
CA VAL A 309 4.02 -16.20 29.84
C VAL A 309 2.58 -16.13 29.37
N ALA A 310 2.02 -14.92 29.28
CA ALA A 310 0.67 -14.73 28.75
C ALA A 310 0.57 -15.13 27.26
N MET A 311 1.57 -14.77 26.43
CA MET A 311 1.57 -15.13 25.01
C MET A 311 1.66 -16.64 24.80
N SER A 312 2.57 -17.32 25.51
CA SER A 312 2.73 -18.77 25.42
C SER A 312 1.52 -19.53 25.95
N ALA A 313 0.80 -19.01 26.96
CA ALA A 313 -0.44 -19.60 27.44
C ALA A 313 -1.56 -19.60 26.38
N ILE A 314 -1.60 -18.57 25.51
CA ILE A 314 -2.57 -18.50 24.41
C ILE A 314 -2.30 -19.60 23.38
N THR A 315 -1.03 -19.80 23.02
CA THR A 315 -0.63 -20.73 21.95
C THR A 315 -0.39 -22.17 22.41
N ALA A 316 -0.31 -22.40 23.73
CA ALA A 316 0.03 -23.68 24.35
C ALA A 316 -0.75 -24.87 23.75
N ASN A 317 0.00 -25.83 23.20
CA ASN A 317 -0.51 -27.07 22.60
C ASN A 317 -1.52 -26.89 21.44
N ALA A 318 -1.67 -25.68 20.90
CA ALA A 318 -2.58 -25.38 19.79
C ALA A 318 -1.82 -25.02 18.51
N LYS A 319 -0.76 -24.21 18.64
CA LYS A 319 0.08 -23.73 17.54
C LYS A 319 0.73 -24.85 16.73
N ARG A 320 0.61 -24.77 15.41
CA ARG A 320 1.21 -25.65 14.40
C ARG A 320 2.06 -24.90 13.38
N GLY A 321 1.79 -23.60 13.19
CA GLY A 321 2.50 -22.74 12.26
C GLY A 321 3.82 -22.14 12.78
N VAL A 322 4.43 -21.30 11.94
CA VAL A 322 5.77 -20.73 12.16
C VAL A 322 5.78 -19.39 12.91
N ARG A 323 4.63 -18.72 13.05
CA ARG A 323 4.53 -17.42 13.74
C ARG A 323 4.93 -17.55 15.21
N THR A 324 5.63 -16.58 15.77
CA THR A 324 5.90 -16.50 17.22
C THR A 324 4.62 -16.27 18.02
N ASP A 325 4.64 -16.51 19.33
CA ASP A 325 3.42 -16.35 20.15
C ASP A 325 2.91 -14.89 20.13
N ALA A 326 3.81 -13.92 20.16
CA ALA A 326 3.46 -12.50 20.04
C ALA A 326 2.89 -12.14 18.65
N GLU A 327 3.41 -12.73 17.57
CA GLU A 327 2.87 -12.54 16.22
C GLU A 327 1.48 -13.16 16.07
N ILE A 328 1.21 -14.31 16.70
CA ILE A 328 -0.11 -14.94 16.71
C ILE A 328 -1.11 -14.03 17.43
N VAL A 329 -0.78 -13.53 18.62
CA VAL A 329 -1.67 -12.62 19.34
C VAL A 329 -1.89 -11.32 18.59
N SER A 330 -0.83 -10.77 17.96
CA SER A 330 -0.96 -9.60 17.08
C SER A 330 -1.86 -9.90 15.88
N ALA A 331 -1.78 -11.09 15.30
CA ALA A 331 -2.64 -11.51 14.20
C ALA A 331 -4.11 -11.62 14.64
N ILE A 332 -4.38 -12.13 15.84
CA ILE A 332 -5.73 -12.16 16.44
C ILE A 332 -6.25 -10.74 16.70
N ASP A 333 -5.41 -9.86 17.25
CA ASP A 333 -5.81 -8.49 17.60
C ASP A 333 -6.19 -7.65 16.36
N VAL A 334 -5.61 -7.94 15.19
CA VAL A 334 -6.01 -7.31 13.90
C VAL A 334 -7.45 -7.67 13.50
N LEU A 335 -7.97 -8.81 13.97
CA LEU A 335 -9.34 -9.28 13.71
C LEU A 335 -10.39 -8.63 14.63
N LYS A 336 -9.95 -7.91 15.66
CA LYS A 336 -10.80 -7.25 16.67
C LYS A 336 -10.47 -5.75 16.84
N PRO A 337 -10.65 -4.92 15.79
CA PRO A 337 -10.39 -3.48 15.90
C PRO A 337 -11.27 -2.81 16.96
N ASN A 338 -10.75 -1.77 17.60
CA ASN A 338 -11.51 -0.93 18.53
C ASN A 338 -12.65 -0.20 17.82
#